data_AF-A0AAD5EQQ8-F1
#
_entry.id   AF-A0AAD5EQQ8-F1
#
_cell.length_a   1.000
_cell.length_b   1.000
_cell.length_c   1.000
_cell.angle_alpha   90.00
_cell.angle_beta   90.00
_cell.angle_gamma   90.00
#
_symmetry.space_group_name_H-M   'P 1'
#
loop_
_entity.id
_entity.type
_entity.pdbx_description
1 polymer ?
#
loop_
_entity_poly.entity_id
_entity_poly.type
_entity_poly.pdbx_seq_one_letter_code
_entity_poly.pdbx_strand_id
1 'polypeptide(L)'
;MAPLSVMLLINHDDASIPGQWAIFIAKDRKQRGTLFRALEARPDGINRELRKGFFINPQETVSVITLGAIVDLDIFLLEGIAAGVVMPWEKGACSKKADCREWVFLFVQALVQEGFLRPAAIEKLRLARELGLNGPAIRV
;
A
#
# COMPACT_ATOMS: atom_id res chain seq x y z
N MET A 1 -1.69 -0.70 -24.78
CA MET A 1 -1.29 0.05 -23.56
C MET A 1 -0.62 -0.92 -22.61
N ALA A 2 0.44 -0.50 -21.91
CA ALA A 2 1.12 -1.38 -20.95
C ALA A 2 0.37 -1.37 -19.61
N PRO A 3 0.14 -2.53 -18.99
CA PRO A 3 -0.49 -2.59 -17.68
C PRO A 3 0.42 -1.99 -16.59
N LEU A 4 -0.19 -1.45 -15.54
CA LEU A 4 0.50 -1.05 -14.31
C LEU A 4 0.40 -2.16 -13.29
N SER A 5 1.49 -2.41 -12.58
CA SER A 5 1.56 -3.35 -11.47
C SER A 5 1.02 -2.69 -10.20
N VAL A 6 0.11 -3.38 -9.52
CA VAL A 6 -0.32 -3.03 -8.16
C VAL A 6 0.56 -3.81 -7.19
N MET A 7 1.40 -3.10 -6.45
CA MET A 7 2.41 -3.67 -5.57
C MET A 7 2.13 -3.29 -4.12
N LEU A 8 2.16 -4.27 -3.22
CA LEU A 8 2.27 -4.02 -1.79
C LEU A 8 3.72 -3.72 -1.46
N LEU A 9 3.97 -2.58 -0.82
CA LEU A 9 5.24 -2.22 -0.20
C LEU A 9 5.16 -2.49 1.30
N ILE A 10 6.16 -3.19 1.81
CA ILE A 10 6.31 -3.45 3.25
C ILE A 10 7.68 -2.94 3.65
N ASN A 11 7.68 -1.90 4.47
CA ASN A 11 8.89 -1.31 5.02
C ASN A 11 9.33 -2.06 6.26
N HIS A 12 10.61 -2.41 6.33
CA HIS A 12 11.23 -3.02 7.50
C HIS A 12 11.58 -1.94 8.55
N ASP A 13 11.87 -2.37 9.78
CA ASP A 13 12.03 -1.47 10.94
C ASP A 13 13.14 -0.41 10.78
N ASP A 14 14.11 -0.62 9.89
CA ASP A 14 15.21 0.31 9.58
C ASP A 14 14.91 1.28 8.40
N ALA A 15 13.73 1.23 7.79
CA ALA A 15 13.36 2.11 6.67
C ALA A 15 12.85 3.48 7.15
N SER A 16 12.93 4.50 6.29
CA SER A 16 12.47 5.88 6.55
C SER A 16 10.97 6.00 6.91
N ILE A 17 10.21 4.91 6.76
CA ILE A 17 8.81 4.77 7.12
C ILE A 17 8.62 3.38 7.79
N PRO A 18 8.96 3.20 9.07
CA PRO A 18 8.88 1.91 9.74
C PRO A 18 7.45 1.36 9.80
N GLY A 19 7.25 0.09 9.48
CA GLY A 19 6.02 -0.66 9.79
C GLY A 19 4.73 -0.25 9.06
N GLN A 20 4.78 0.67 8.08
CA GLN A 20 3.59 1.08 7.33
C GLN A 20 3.56 0.42 5.96
N TRP A 21 2.61 -0.49 5.77
CA TRP A 21 2.27 -1.02 4.45
C TRP A 21 1.77 0.11 3.55
N ALA A 22 2.07 0.00 2.26
CA ALA A 22 1.57 0.92 1.25
C ALA A 22 1.23 0.16 -0.04
N ILE A 23 0.32 0.70 -0.84
CA ILE A 23 0.08 0.26 -2.20
C ILE A 23 0.80 1.20 -3.16
N PHE A 24 1.66 0.64 -4.00
CA PHE A 24 2.38 1.35 -5.03
C PHE A 24 1.96 0.86 -6.41
N ILE A 25 1.63 1.82 -7.26
CA ILE A 25 1.15 1.56 -8.62
C ILE A 25 2.12 2.17 -9.61
N ALA A 26 2.78 1.32 -10.38
CA ALA A 26 3.74 1.71 -11.41
C ALA A 26 3.90 0.57 -12.43
N LYS A 27 4.55 0.85 -13.57
CA LYS A 27 4.91 -0.21 -14.52
C LYS A 27 5.77 -1.29 -13.86
N ASP A 28 6.76 -0.86 -13.08
CA ASP A 28 7.62 -1.72 -12.26
C ASP A 28 8.19 -0.93 -11.07
N ARG A 29 8.86 -1.62 -10.15
CA ARG A 29 9.40 -1.04 -8.90
C ARG A 29 10.49 0.02 -9.09
N LYS A 30 11.14 0.09 -10.26
CA LYS A 30 12.19 1.06 -10.60
C LYS A 30 11.63 2.32 -11.28
N GLN A 31 10.33 2.35 -11.54
CA GLN A 31 9.68 3.49 -12.18
C GLN A 31 9.03 4.41 -11.15
N ARG A 32 8.78 5.65 -11.57
CA ARG A 32 7.89 6.54 -10.81
C ARG A 32 6.46 6.05 -10.92
N GLY A 33 5.70 6.21 -9.84
CA GLY A 33 4.30 5.79 -9.77
C GLY A 33 3.50 6.56 -8.73
N THR A 34 2.36 5.99 -8.37
CA THR A 34 1.46 6.55 -7.36
C THR A 34 1.51 5.67 -6.11
N LEU A 35 1.76 6.29 -4.96
CA LEU A 35 1.76 5.66 -3.66
C LEU A 35 0.47 5.98 -2.91
N PHE A 36 -0.12 4.96 -2.30
CA PHE A 36 -1.29 5.03 -1.44
C PHE A 36 -0.95 4.41 -0.08
N ARG A 37 -1.08 5.17 1.02
CA ARG A 37 -0.81 4.66 2.36
C ARG A 37 -1.65 5.33 3.43
N ALA A 38 -1.73 4.70 4.59
CA ALA A 38 -2.07 5.36 5.83
C ALA A 38 -0.77 5.87 6.50
N LEU A 39 -0.70 7.17 6.78
CA LEU A 39 0.46 7.85 7.37
C LEU A 39 0.04 8.60 8.63
N GLU A 40 0.80 8.47 9.72
CA GLU A 40 0.62 9.32 10.91
C GLU A 40 1.22 10.70 10.64
N ALA A 41 0.37 11.71 10.57
CA ALA A 41 0.76 13.11 10.52
C ALA A 41 0.38 13.75 11.86
N ARG A 42 1.36 14.05 12.72
CA ARG A 42 1.07 14.73 13.99
C ARG A 42 0.85 16.23 13.73
N PRO A 43 -0.16 16.87 14.35
CA PRO A 43 -1.06 16.37 15.40
C PRO A 43 -2.36 15.70 14.90
N ASP A 44 -2.58 15.61 13.59
CA ASP A 44 -3.84 15.19 12.95
C ASP A 44 -4.14 13.67 12.99
N GLY A 45 -3.24 12.87 13.57
CA GLY A 45 -3.34 11.42 13.64
C GLY A 45 -3.04 10.72 12.31
N ILE A 46 -3.50 9.48 12.17
CA ILE A 46 -3.32 8.67 10.96
C ILE A 46 -4.31 9.10 9.89
N ASN A 47 -3.77 9.59 8.79
CA ASN A 47 -4.50 10.05 7.62
C ASN A 47 -4.12 9.24 6.39
N ARG A 48 -4.95 9.34 5.35
CA ARG A 48 -4.65 8.76 4.04
C ARG A 48 -3.71 9.69 3.30
N GLU A 49 -2.67 9.14 2.71
CA GLU A 49 -1.78 9.87 1.83
C GLU A 49 -1.83 9.25 0.43
N LEU A 50 -2.00 10.11 -0.57
CA LEU A 50 -1.78 9.81 -1.96
C LEU A 50 -0.60 10.65 -2.46
N ARG A 51 0.43 10.00 -2.99
CA ARG A 51 1.62 10.68 -3.51
C ARG A 51 1.92 10.26 -4.95
N LYS A 52 1.75 11.20 -5.88
CA LYS A 52 2.09 11.05 -7.30
C LYS A 52 3.59 11.25 -7.53
N GLY A 53 4.14 10.57 -8.52
CA GLY A 53 5.56 10.66 -8.86
C GLY A 53 6.49 10.06 -7.82
N PHE A 54 5.96 9.20 -6.93
CA PHE A 54 6.74 8.49 -5.92
C PHE A 54 7.69 7.50 -6.58
N PHE A 55 8.87 7.32 -5.98
CA PHE A 55 9.88 6.37 -6.41
C PHE A 55 10.46 5.69 -5.17
N ILE A 56 10.60 4.37 -5.23
CA ILE A 56 11.19 3.59 -4.14
C ILE A 56 12.69 3.89 -4.12
N ASN A 57 13.18 4.45 -3.01
CA ASN A 57 14.59 4.74 -2.86
C ASN A 57 15.40 3.42 -2.92
N PRO A 58 16.37 3.25 -3.84
CA PRO A 58 17.16 2.03 -3.95
C PRO A 58 17.99 1.72 -2.70
N GLN A 59 18.21 2.70 -1.83
CA GLN A 59 18.94 2.55 -0.57
C GLN A 59 18.05 2.05 0.58
N GLU A 60 16.73 1.99 0.40
CA GLU A 60 15.79 1.54 1.44
C GLU A 60 15.48 0.04 1.31
N THR A 61 15.43 -0.64 2.46
CA THR A 61 15.01 -2.04 2.54
C THR A 61 13.50 -2.12 2.54
N VAL A 62 12.93 -2.33 1.34
CA VAL A 62 11.50 -2.49 1.12
C VAL A 62 11.21 -3.85 0.50
N SER A 63 10.32 -4.61 1.12
CA SER A 63 9.74 -5.80 0.51
C SER A 63 8.64 -5.40 -0.46
N VAL A 64 8.64 -6.00 -1.65
CA VAL A 64 7.67 -5.69 -2.71
C VAL A 64 6.96 -6.98 -3.09
N ILE A 65 5.64 -6.98 -2.97
CA ILE A 65 4.78 -8.11 -3.34
C ILE A 65 3.81 -7.65 -4.42
N THR A 66 3.84 -8.29 -5.58
CA THR A 66 2.90 -7.94 -6.67
C THR A 66 1.53 -8.54 -6.39
N LEU A 67 0.50 -7.70 -6.24
CA LEU A 67 -0.88 -8.13 -5.99
C LEU A 67 -1.60 -8.47 -7.29
N GLY A 68 -1.40 -7.65 -8.33
CA GLY A 68 -2.00 -7.82 -9.65
C GLY A 68 -1.57 -6.71 -10.60
N ALA A 69 -2.34 -6.55 -11.69
CA ALA A 69 -2.09 -5.51 -12.67
C ALA A 69 -3.42 -4.90 -13.15
N ILE A 70 -3.37 -3.61 -13.51
CA ILE A 70 -4.51 -2.77 -13.93
C ILE A 70 -4.15 -2.01 -15.22
N VAL A 71 -5.12 -1.34 -15.85
CA VAL A 71 -4.83 -0.44 -16.98
C VAL A 71 -4.61 0.99 -16.48
N ASP A 72 -3.74 1.74 -17.17
CA ASP A 72 -3.28 3.09 -16.75
C ASP A 72 -4.43 4.10 -16.55
N LEU A 73 -5.52 3.97 -17.33
CA LEU A 73 -6.71 4.81 -17.22
C LEU A 73 -7.44 4.67 -15.88
N ASP A 74 -7.17 3.60 -15.12
CA ASP A 74 -7.85 3.29 -13.86
C ASP A 74 -7.31 4.08 -12.67
N ILE A 75 -6.17 4.78 -12.79
CA ILE A 75 -5.55 5.48 -11.64
C ILE A 75 -6.54 6.45 -10.99
N PHE A 76 -7.29 7.23 -11.78
CA PHE A 76 -8.28 8.18 -11.24
C PHE A 76 -9.40 7.49 -10.46
N LEU A 77 -9.83 6.31 -10.90
CA LEU A 77 -10.84 5.50 -10.19
C LEU A 77 -10.27 4.99 -8.87
N LEU A 78 -8.99 4.62 -8.85
CA LEU A 78 -8.31 4.15 -7.63
C LEU A 78 -8.17 5.25 -6.59
N GLU A 79 -7.98 6.52 -6.99
CA GLU A 79 -8.01 7.65 -6.04
C GLU A 79 -9.40 7.78 -5.41
N GLY A 80 -10.45 7.65 -6.22
CA GLY A 80 -11.83 7.65 -5.74
C GLY A 80 -12.12 6.51 -4.76
N ILE A 81 -11.69 5.28 -5.08
CA ILE A 81 -11.85 4.12 -4.20
C ILE A 81 -11.06 4.33 -2.90
N ALA A 82 -9.81 4.76 -2.96
CA ALA A 82 -8.99 5.04 -1.78
C ALA A 82 -9.62 6.12 -0.89
N ALA A 83 -10.27 7.12 -1.49
CA ALA A 83 -11.05 8.15 -0.78
C ALA A 83 -12.39 7.63 -0.23
N GLY A 84 -12.97 6.57 -0.80
CA GLY A 84 -14.18 5.92 -0.29
C GLY A 84 -13.95 4.96 0.88
N VAL A 85 -12.76 4.36 1.00
CA VAL A 85 -12.43 3.38 2.06
C VAL A 85 -12.50 4.02 3.44
N VAL A 86 -13.47 3.65 4.28
CA VAL A 86 -13.59 4.17 5.65
C VAL A 86 -12.30 3.86 6.45
N MET A 87 -11.78 4.86 7.17
CA MET A 87 -10.63 4.63 8.05
C MET A 87 -11.08 3.71 9.19
N PRO A 88 -10.34 2.64 9.52
CA PRO A 88 -10.75 1.72 10.59
C PRO A 88 -10.54 2.31 12.00
N TRP A 89 -10.08 3.56 12.10
CA TRP A 89 -9.86 4.28 13.34
C TRP A 89 -10.48 5.67 13.31
N GLU A 90 -10.74 6.18 14.52
CA GLU A 90 -11.26 7.53 14.72
C GLU A 90 -10.28 8.61 14.27
N LYS A 91 -10.83 9.79 13.95
CA LYS A 91 -10.02 10.96 13.63
C LYS A 91 -9.10 11.31 14.81
N GLY A 92 -7.80 11.50 14.54
CA GLY A 92 -6.80 11.76 15.57
C GLY A 92 -6.19 10.50 16.21
N ALA A 93 -6.53 9.30 15.77
CA ALA A 93 -5.86 8.07 16.21
C ALA A 93 -4.37 8.06 15.80
N CYS A 94 -3.51 7.48 16.63
CA CYS A 94 -2.06 7.38 16.37
C CYS A 94 -1.61 5.92 16.28
N SER A 95 -0.47 5.66 15.63
CA SER A 95 0.05 4.31 15.33
C SER A 95 0.27 3.42 16.56
N LYS A 96 0.47 4.01 17.74
CA LYS A 96 0.55 3.26 19.01
C LYS A 96 -0.74 2.47 19.35
N LYS A 97 -1.88 2.83 18.74
CA LYS A 97 -3.20 2.23 19.01
C LYS A 97 -3.89 1.70 17.75
N ALA A 98 -3.34 1.95 16.56
CA ALA A 98 -3.99 1.65 15.29
C ALA A 98 -2.98 1.09 14.29
N ASP A 99 -3.34 -0.02 13.66
CA ASP A 99 -2.51 -0.73 12.72
C ASP A 99 -2.73 -0.22 11.30
N CYS A 100 -1.77 0.56 10.77
CA CYS A 100 -1.85 1.15 9.43
C CYS A 100 -2.07 0.10 8.32
N ARG A 101 -1.74 -1.18 8.57
CA ARG A 101 -1.97 -2.30 7.65
C ARG A 101 -3.46 -2.51 7.39
N GLU A 102 -4.33 -2.26 8.37
CA GLU A 102 -5.78 -2.50 8.22
C GLU A 102 -6.38 -1.67 7.09
N TRP A 103 -5.96 -0.41 6.94
CA TRP A 103 -6.42 0.41 5.81
C TRP A 103 -5.99 -0.17 4.46
N VAL A 104 -4.77 -0.73 4.37
CA VAL A 104 -4.31 -1.39 3.14
C VAL A 104 -5.15 -2.62 2.81
N PHE A 105 -5.53 -3.41 3.82
CA PHE A 105 -6.45 -4.54 3.64
C PHE A 105 -7.81 -4.07 3.11
N LEU A 106 -8.40 -3.05 3.74
CA LEU A 106 -9.69 -2.50 3.30
C LEU A 106 -9.62 -1.93 1.89
N PHE A 107 -8.52 -1.23 1.55
CA PHE A 107 -8.34 -0.68 0.22
C PHE A 107 -8.25 -1.78 -0.84
N VAL A 108 -7.40 -2.80 -0.64
CA VAL A 108 -7.29 -3.93 -1.58
C VAL A 108 -8.59 -4.73 -1.65
N GLN A 109 -9.34 -4.85 -0.55
CA GLN A 109 -10.66 -5.46 -0.56
C GLN A 109 -11.63 -4.67 -1.46
N ALA A 110 -11.64 -3.34 -1.38
CA ALA A 110 -12.41 -2.51 -2.28
C ALA A 110 -11.97 -2.70 -3.74
N LEU A 111 -10.66 -2.80 -4.02
CA LEU A 111 -10.17 -3.08 -5.38
C LEU A 111 -10.63 -4.44 -5.93
N VAL A 112 -10.77 -5.45 -5.07
CA VAL A 112 -11.32 -6.75 -5.45
C VAL A 112 -12.83 -6.65 -5.70
N GLN A 113 -13.57 -5.94 -4.85
CA GLN A 113 -15.02 -5.76 -4.99
C GLN A 113 -15.39 -5.01 -6.27
N GLU A 114 -14.59 -4.01 -6.63
CA GLU A 114 -14.76 -3.21 -7.86
C GLU A 114 -14.17 -3.90 -9.11
N GLY A 115 -13.61 -5.11 -8.98
CA GLY A 115 -13.13 -5.92 -10.10
C GLY A 115 -11.74 -5.58 -10.65
N PHE A 116 -11.01 -4.65 -10.03
CA PHE A 116 -9.64 -4.29 -10.43
C PHE A 116 -8.62 -5.37 -10.08
N LEU A 117 -8.84 -6.10 -8.98
CA LEU A 117 -7.97 -7.18 -8.53
C LEU A 117 -8.72 -8.50 -8.40
N ARG A 118 -8.01 -9.60 -8.63
CA ARG A 118 -8.56 -10.94 -8.37
C ARG A 118 -8.60 -11.21 -6.85
N PRO A 119 -9.53 -12.06 -6.36
CA PRO A 119 -9.60 -12.42 -4.94
C PRO A 119 -8.28 -12.94 -4.34
N ALA A 120 -7.43 -13.57 -5.15
CA ALA A 120 -6.09 -14.01 -4.74
C ALA A 120 -5.18 -12.88 -4.20
N ALA A 121 -5.48 -11.61 -4.50
CA ALA A 121 -4.78 -10.48 -3.91
C ALA A 121 -4.95 -10.41 -2.38
N ILE A 122 -6.12 -10.78 -1.86
CA ILE A 122 -6.39 -10.82 -0.41
C ILE A 122 -5.58 -11.91 0.28
N GLU A 123 -5.44 -13.08 -0.34
CA GLU A 123 -4.60 -14.14 0.21
C GLU A 123 -3.13 -13.74 0.26
N LYS A 124 -2.63 -13.02 -0.75
CA LYS A 124 -1.28 -12.44 -0.72
C LYS A 124 -1.08 -11.47 0.45
N LEU A 125 -2.09 -10.66 0.77
CA LEU A 125 -2.02 -9.78 1.94
C LEU A 125 -2.01 -10.59 3.25
N ARG A 126 -2.84 -11.63 3.37
CA ARG A 126 -2.84 -12.47 4.58
C ARG A 126 -1.49 -13.13 4.80
N LEU A 127 -0.92 -13.73 3.76
CA LEU A 127 0.42 -14.32 3.81
C LEU A 127 1.48 -13.27 4.16
N ALA A 128 1.40 -12.07 3.57
CA ALA A 128 2.32 -10.99 3.87
C ALA A 128 2.28 -10.56 5.35
N ARG A 129 1.13 -10.69 6.02
CA ARG A 129 0.98 -10.36 7.45
C ARG A 129 1.66 -11.38 8.36
N GLU A 130 1.81 -12.62 7.89
CA GLU A 130 2.49 -13.71 8.60
C GLU A 130 4.02 -13.65 8.43
N LEU A 131 4.52 -12.86 7.47
CA LEU A 131 5.95 -12.70 7.26
C LEU A 131 6.57 -11.90 8.42
N GLY A 132 7.57 -12.49 9.06
CA GLY A 132 8.41 -11.78 10.03
C GLY A 132 9.17 -10.65 9.35
N LEU A 133 9.04 -9.42 9.85
CA LEU A 133 9.74 -8.25 9.32
C LEU A 133 11.20 -8.15 9.81
N ASN A 134 11.58 -9.05 10.74
CA ASN A 134 12.95 -9.23 11.20
C ASN A 134 13.73 -10.06 10.17
N GLY A 135 14.33 -9.40 9.19
CA GLY A 135 15.09 -10.08 8.14
C GLY A 135 15.33 -9.25 6.87
N PRO A 136 16.05 -9.81 5.88
CA PRO A 136 16.29 -9.14 4.61
C PRO A 136 15.00 -8.91 3.81
N ALA A 137 14.99 -7.91 2.94
CA ALA A 137 13.83 -7.61 2.08
C ALA A 137 13.38 -8.84 1.27
N ILE A 138 12.10 -9.17 1.41
CA ILE A 138 11.40 -10.22 0.68
C ILE A 138 10.99 -9.67 -0.68
N ARG A 139 11.35 -10.40 -1.74
CA ARG A 139 11.01 -10.06 -3.12
C ARG A 139 10.22 -11.23 -3.69
N VAL A 140 8.90 -11.09 -3.83
CA VAL A 140 8.02 -12.16 -4.33
C VAL A 140 7.04 -11.59 -5.36
#